data_AF-A0AAV6AJR9-F1
#
_entry.id   AF-A0AAV6AJR9-F1
#
_cell.length_a   1.000
_cell.length_b   1.000
_cell.length_c   1.000
_cell.angle_alpha   90.00
_cell.angle_beta   90.00
_cell.angle_gamma   90.00
#
_symmetry.space_group_name_H-M   'P 1'
#
loop_
_entity.id
_entity.type
_entity.pdbx_description
1 polymer ?
#
loop_
_entity_poly.entity_id
_entity_poly.type
_entity_poly.pdbx_seq_one_letter_code
_entity_poly.pdbx_strand_id
1 'polypeptide(L)' 'MLPARRYWARFLLYGVLGLLVGLLAGLLVEAFTRTSGWDVFAATAGLIAGVVAFMLRDDT' A
#
# COMPACT_ATOMS: atom_id res chain seq x y z
N MET A 1 0.79 16.31 -19.59
CA MET A 1 1.52 16.46 -18.31
C MET A 1 0.56 17.00 -17.27
N LEU A 2 0.11 16.18 -16.31
CA LEU A 2 -0.70 16.67 -15.20
C LEU A 2 0.13 17.69 -14.39
N PRO A 3 -0.49 18.75 -13.84
CA PRO A 3 0.23 19.64 -12.93
C PRO A 3 0.87 18.80 -11.81
N ALA A 4 2.14 19.07 -11.49
CA ALA A 4 2.94 18.26 -10.56
C ALA A 4 2.20 17.90 -9.26
N ARG A 5 1.33 18.80 -8.78
CA ARG A 5 0.49 18.59 -7.60
C ARG A 5 -0.50 17.42 -7.72
N ARG A 6 -1.10 17.20 -8.90
CA ARG A 6 -2.02 16.07 -9.15
C ARG A 6 -1.28 14.73 -9.27
N TYR A 7 -0.03 14.76 -9.73
CA TYR A 7 0.83 13.58 -9.79
C TYR A 7 1.16 13.09 -8.38
N TRP A 8 1.67 13.98 -7.53
CA TRP A 8 1.96 13.67 -6.13
C TRP A 8 0.73 13.22 -5.35
N ALA A 9 -0.44 13.83 -5.60
CA ALA A 9 -1.69 13.42 -4.96
C ALA A 9 -2.07 11.97 -5.32
N ARG A 10 -1.88 11.55 -6.57
CA ARG A 10 -2.16 10.18 -7.01
C ARG A 10 -1.16 9.20 -6.40
N PHE A 11 0.13 9.51 -6.46
CA PHE A 11 1.18 8.70 -5.83
C PHE A 11 0.88 8.43 -4.34
N LEU A 12 0.55 9.47 -3.59
CA LEU A 12 0.18 9.34 -2.17
C LEU A 12 -1.08 8.49 -1.99
N LEU A 13 -2.08 8.64 -2.87
CA LEU A 13 -3.30 7.84 -2.82
C LEU A 13 -3.01 6.34 -2.95
N TYR A 14 -2.18 5.94 -3.92
CA TYR A 14 -1.80 4.54 -4.10
C TYR A 14 -0.95 4.01 -2.95
N GLY A 15 0.01 4.79 -2.46
CA GLY A 15 0.83 4.41 -1.32
C GLY A 15 -0.01 4.18 -0.05
N VAL A 16 -0.95 5.10 0.23
CA VAL A 16 -1.87 4.98 1.37
C VAL A 16 -2.83 3.81 1.20
N LEU A 17 -3.39 3.62 0.00
CA LEU A 17 -4.27 2.46 -0.27
C LEU A 17 -3.53 1.14 -0.07
N GLY A 18 -2.32 1.04 -0.61
CA GLY A 18 -1.47 -0.13 -0.44
C GLY A 18 -1.16 -0.40 1.04
N LEU A 19 -0.79 0.64 1.79
CA LEU A 19 -0.51 0.52 3.22
C LEU A 19 -1.73 0.04 4.01
N LEU A 20 -2.92 0.60 3.75
CA LEU A 20 -4.16 0.23 4.43
C LEU A 20 -4.56 -1.22 4.12
N VAL A 21 -4.46 -1.64 2.86
CA VAL A 21 -4.74 -3.02 2.44
C VAL A 21 -3.75 -3.98 3.11
N GLY A 22 -2.47 -3.63 3.12
CA GLY A 22 -1.42 -4.39 3.78
C GLY A 22 -1.66 -4.53 5.29
N LEU A 23 -1.97 -3.43 5.96
CA LEU A 23 -2.28 -3.42 7.40
C LEU A 23 -3.49 -4.32 7.70
N LEU A 24 -4.58 -4.18 6.94
CA LEU A 24 -5.77 -5.01 7.09
C LEU A 24 -5.45 -6.49 6.90
N ALA A 25 -4.66 -6.84 5.87
CA ALA A 25 -4.23 -8.21 5.63
C ALA A 25 -3.38 -8.75 6.80
N GLY A 26 -2.43 -7.96 7.30
CA GLY A 26 -1.61 -8.33 8.46
C GLY A 26 -2.46 -8.60 9.69
N LEU A 27 -3.34 -7.66 10.07
CA LEU A 27 -4.27 -7.83 11.19
C LEU A 27 -5.17 -9.06 11.04
N LEU A 28 -5.60 -9.37 9.81
CA LEU A 28 -6.38 -10.58 9.52
C LEU A 28 -5.54 -11.83 9.81
N VAL A 29 -4.28 -11.87 9.35
CA VAL A 29 -3.35 -12.97 9.63
C VAL A 29 -3.13 -13.13 11.13
N GLU A 30 -2.93 -12.03 11.87
CA GLU A 30 -2.76 -12.09 13.33
C GLU A 30 -4.00 -12.67 14.02
N ALA A 31 -5.20 -12.27 13.58
CA ALA A 31 -6.45 -12.78 14.12
C ALA A 31 -6.59 -14.31 13.94
N PHE A 32 -6.12 -14.86 12.82
CA PHE A 32 -6.19 -16.30 12.55
C PHE A 32 -5.04 -17.11 13.16
N THR A 33 -3.83 -16.54 13.18
CA THR A 33 -2.61 -17.25 13.63
C THR A 33 -2.29 -17.02 15.11
N ARG A 34 -2.97 -16.08 15.78
CA ARG A 34 -2.64 -15.59 17.14
C ARG A 34 -1.17 -15.17 17.30
N THR A 35 -0.51 -14.85 16.20
CA THR A 35 0.90 -14.43 16.17
C THR A 35 0.93 -12.93 15.90
N SER A 36 1.57 -12.15 16.76
CA SER A 36 1.66 -10.69 16.62
C SER A 36 2.86 -10.25 15.77
N GLY A 37 2.76 -9.11 15.09
CA GLY A 37 3.83 -8.47 14.32
C GLY A 37 3.73 -8.68 12.80
N TRP A 38 2.66 -9.33 12.32
CA TRP A 38 2.38 -9.45 10.89
C TRP A 38 1.78 -8.17 10.31
N ASP A 39 1.14 -7.36 11.15
CA ASP A 39 0.58 -6.06 10.80
C ASP A 39 1.62 -5.11 10.19
N VAL A 40 2.78 -4.94 10.83
CA VAL A 40 3.86 -4.05 10.37
C VAL A 40 4.47 -4.56 9.06
N PHE A 41 4.70 -5.88 8.97
CA PHE A 41 5.28 -6.50 7.79
C PHE A 41 4.34 -6.37 6.58
N ALA A 42 3.06 -6.71 6.77
CA ALA A 42 2.07 -6.67 5.71
C ALA A 42 1.74 -5.22 5.30
N ALA A 43 1.70 -4.26 6.24
CA ALA A 43 1.53 -2.84 5.92
C ALA A 43 2.68 -2.30 5.05
N THR A 44 3.92 -2.67 5.38
CA THR A 44 5.10 -2.27 4.59
C THR A 44 5.07 -2.89 3.20
N ALA A 45 4.76 -4.19 3.11
CA ALA A 45 4.60 -4.89 1.84
C ALA A 45 3.48 -4.28 0.98
N GLY A 46 2.36 -3.92 1.61
CA GLY A 46 1.24 -3.25 0.97
C GLY A 46 1.61 -1.86 0.42
N LEU A 47 2.35 -1.05 1.18
CA LEU A 47 2.83 0.25 0.71
C LEU A 47 3.72 0.11 -0.53
N ILE A 48 4.65 -0.86 -0.52
CA ILE A 48 5.51 -1.15 -1.67
C ILE A 48 4.67 -1.58 -2.87
N ALA A 49 3.71 -2.48 -2.68
CA ALA A 49 2.81 -2.92 -3.75
C ALA A 49 1.98 -1.76 -4.33
N GLY A 50 1.51 -0.83 -3.49
CA GLY A 50 0.81 0.38 -3.93
C GLY A 50 1.69 1.28 -4.79
N VAL A 51 2.95 1.48 -4.40
CA VAL A 51 3.92 2.25 -5.19
C VAL A 51 4.21 1.59 -6.53
N VAL A 52 4.43 0.26 -6.55
CA VAL A 52 4.66 -0.50 -7.79
C VAL A 52 3.44 -0.43 -8.71
N ALA A 53 2.23 -0.56 -8.17
CA ALA A 53 0.99 -0.46 -8.95
C ALA A 53 0.82 0.94 -9.57
N PHE A 54 1.24 2.00 -8.86
CA PHE A 54 1.25 3.34 -9.42
C PHE A 54 2.25 3.48 -10.58
N MET A 55 3.47 2.97 -10.42
CA MET A 55 4.48 2.99 -11.48
C MET A 55 4.00 2.27 -12.74
N LEU A 56 3.47 1.05 -12.59
CA LEU A 56 2.93 0.26 -13.71
C LEU A 56 1.75 0.94 -14.40
N ARG A 57 0.92 1.67 -13.66
CA ARG A 57 -0.23 2.41 -14.22
C ARG A 57 0.21 3.64 -15.01
N ASP A 58 1.28 4.29 -14.60
CA ASP A 58 1.78 5.48 -15.31
C ASP A 58 2.49 5.11 -16.63
N ASP A 59 2.94 3.85 -16.78
CA ASP A 59 3.56 3.32 -18.00
C ASP A 59 2.54 2.87 -19.09
N THR A 60 1.27 2.66 -18.72
CA THR A 60 0.17 2.24 -19.63
C THR A 60 -0.74 3.39 -20.04
#